data_AF-A0AAE7R8H4-F1
#
_entry.id   AF-A0AAE7R8H4-F1
#
_cell.length_a   1.000
_cell.length_b   1.000
_cell.length_c   1.000
_cell.angle_alpha   90.00
_cell.angle_beta   90.00
_cell.angle_gamma   90.00
#
_symmetry.space_group_name_H-M   'P 1'
#
loop_
_entity.id
_entity.type
_entity.pdbx_description
1 polymer ?
#
loop_
_entity_poly.entity_id
_entity_poly.type
_entity_poly.pdbx_seq_one_letter_code
_entity_poly.pdbx_strand_id
1 'polypeptide(L)'
;MLRVSASDTFGAAIKNGAASSEWDERFASALGENEMSRVAPFFAEAIALEEQPYGEPVPLGASRIGGGPDLVPGTWPSDARGMRHPFLMQINLAEVKAACRKTGPLPDEGLLSFFVHDDALLVDVVYTPSGSSLVRHDMTEAVIEASSAAVRVVAELDPDTPVGMLPHTEGDLVTAELMADGYLKFAHTSDPVWAVGEPGCRFEALSDERWATAASARLLPRPTRTFDLRAAETHLEETGVGSIDDLIETYEDFELAEAGRQAGAGQPQVHQMLGYATIRGGHDCRVEAAEDALFRGWSDLGDPMAWIILVRLPAGSSTGRVFWDASDLVIMVPVADLATKRFDRCVLLSG
;
A
#
# COMPACT_ATOMS: atom_id res chain seq x y z
N MET A 1 15.23 34.27 -45.67
CA MET A 1 15.93 33.00 -45.88
C MET A 1 17.02 32.90 -44.82
N LEU A 2 16.67 32.37 -43.65
CA LEU A 2 17.59 32.17 -42.52
C LEU A 2 17.18 30.83 -41.91
N ARG A 3 18.02 29.82 -42.11
CA ARG A 3 17.93 28.52 -41.44
C ARG A 3 18.71 28.64 -40.14
N VAL A 4 18.05 28.40 -39.02
CA VAL A 4 18.68 27.97 -37.77
C VAL A 4 18.12 26.58 -37.50
N SER A 5 19.00 25.58 -37.51
CA SER A 5 18.70 24.20 -37.13
C SER A 5 18.61 24.12 -35.61
N ALA A 6 17.44 23.74 -35.09
CA ALA A 6 17.33 23.23 -33.73
C ALA A 6 17.67 21.74 -33.76
N SER A 7 18.66 21.36 -32.97
CA SER A 7 19.03 19.99 -32.65
C SER A 7 17.98 19.40 -31.71
N ASP A 8 17.15 18.50 -32.23
CA ASP A 8 16.34 17.61 -31.39
C ASP A 8 17.21 16.41 -30.97
N THR A 9 17.76 16.49 -29.76
CA THR A 9 18.19 15.33 -28.98
C THR A 9 17.28 15.24 -27.76
N PHE A 10 16.05 14.79 -27.97
CA PHE A 10 15.26 14.20 -26.89
C PHE A 10 15.70 12.74 -26.75
N GLY A 11 16.29 12.41 -25.60
CA GLY A 11 16.65 11.05 -25.23
C GLY A 11 15.45 10.12 -25.40
N ALA A 12 15.68 8.96 -26.00
CA ALA A 12 14.66 7.95 -26.17
C ALA A 12 14.13 7.53 -24.78
N ALA A 13 12.81 7.40 -24.65
CA ALA A 13 12.20 6.89 -23.43
C ALA A 13 12.74 5.47 -23.15
N ILE A 14 13.50 5.33 -22.07
CA ILE A 14 14.01 4.05 -21.59
C ILE A 14 12.81 3.15 -21.29
N LYS A 15 12.82 1.92 -21.81
CA LYS A 15 11.70 0.98 -21.64
C LYS A 15 11.62 0.53 -20.18
N ASN A 16 10.42 0.63 -19.57
CA ASN A 16 10.12 0.03 -18.27
C ASN A 16 10.40 -1.48 -18.34
N GLY A 17 11.15 -2.02 -17.37
CA GLY A 17 11.59 -3.41 -17.46
C GLY A 17 12.81 -3.74 -16.63
N ALA A 18 12.64 -4.71 -15.73
CA ALA A 18 13.76 -5.46 -15.15
C ALA A 18 14.74 -5.83 -16.28
N ALA A 19 16.02 -5.46 -16.10
CA ALA A 19 17.14 -5.73 -17.01
C ALA A 19 17.22 -4.89 -18.31
N SER A 20 16.91 -3.60 -18.28
CA SER A 20 17.53 -2.70 -19.26
C SER A 20 19.02 -2.57 -18.95
N SER A 21 19.90 -3.04 -19.85
CA SER A 21 21.35 -2.86 -19.74
C SER A 21 21.75 -1.39 -19.59
N GLU A 22 20.89 -0.48 -20.07
CA GLU A 22 21.07 0.96 -19.96
C GLU A 22 21.14 1.44 -18.50
N TRP A 23 20.33 0.88 -17.59
CA TRP A 23 20.42 1.23 -16.17
C TRP A 23 21.72 0.72 -15.56
N ASP A 24 22.12 -0.51 -15.88
CA ASP A 24 23.37 -1.08 -15.37
C ASP A 24 24.58 -0.26 -15.85
N GLU A 25 24.55 0.24 -17.09
CA GLU A 25 25.57 1.13 -17.65
C GLU A 25 25.59 2.49 -16.93
N ARG A 26 24.43 3.10 -16.68
CA ARG A 26 24.33 4.38 -15.95
C ARG A 26 24.85 4.25 -14.52
N PHE A 27 24.42 3.23 -13.79
CA PHE A 27 24.90 2.97 -12.43
C PHE A 27 26.39 2.60 -12.42
N ALA A 28 26.88 1.82 -13.39
CA ALA A 28 28.31 1.53 -13.50
C ALA A 28 29.11 2.81 -13.70
N SER A 29 28.66 3.69 -14.60
CA SER A 29 29.28 4.99 -14.83
C SER A 29 29.30 5.85 -13.57
N ALA A 30 28.19 5.93 -12.83
CA ALA A 30 28.10 6.68 -11.57
C ALA A 30 29.05 6.11 -10.50
N LEU A 31 29.21 4.78 -10.46
CA LEU A 31 30.15 4.08 -9.58
C LEU A 31 31.61 4.12 -10.06
N GLY A 32 31.89 4.72 -11.22
CA GLY A 32 33.20 4.70 -11.85
C GLY A 32 33.69 3.30 -12.25
N GLU A 33 32.75 2.36 -12.39
CA GLU A 33 32.98 0.98 -12.79
C GLU A 33 32.92 0.84 -14.31
N ASN A 34 33.78 -0.03 -14.86
CA ASN A 34 33.85 -0.29 -16.31
C ASN A 34 33.13 -1.59 -16.72
N GLU A 35 32.65 -2.36 -15.75
CA GLU A 35 32.00 -3.65 -15.96
C GLU A 35 30.63 -3.68 -15.26
N MET A 36 29.56 -3.90 -16.02
CA MET A 36 28.18 -3.97 -15.48
C MET A 36 28.01 -5.03 -14.38
N SER A 37 28.81 -6.10 -14.40
CA SER A 37 28.80 -7.13 -13.37
C SER A 37 29.19 -6.62 -11.97
N ARG A 38 29.86 -5.47 -11.89
CA ARG A 38 30.21 -4.80 -10.63
C ARG A 38 29.02 -4.13 -9.96
N VAL A 39 27.98 -3.81 -10.73
CA VAL A 39 26.75 -3.17 -10.24
C VAL A 39 25.72 -4.21 -9.77
N ALA A 40 25.75 -5.41 -10.35
CA ALA A 40 24.80 -6.48 -10.05
C ALA A 40 24.55 -6.74 -8.55
N PRO A 41 25.53 -6.67 -7.64
CA PRO A 41 25.30 -6.86 -6.20
C PRO A 41 24.42 -5.80 -5.53
N PHE A 42 24.28 -4.61 -6.12
CA PHE A 42 23.44 -3.52 -5.61
C PHE A 42 22.00 -3.60 -6.13
N PHE A 43 21.67 -4.58 -6.95
CA PHE A 43 20.31 -4.81 -7.44
C PHE A 43 19.68 -6.03 -6.75
N ALA A 44 18.43 -5.87 -6.35
CA ALA A 44 17.59 -6.97 -5.88
C ALA A 44 16.39 -7.15 -6.82
N GLU A 45 15.97 -8.40 -7.04
CA GLU A 45 14.71 -8.69 -7.71
C GLU A 45 13.54 -8.14 -6.88
N ALA A 46 12.58 -7.51 -7.55
CA ALA A 46 11.37 -6.96 -6.94
C ALA A 46 10.18 -7.19 -7.87
N ILE A 47 8.98 -6.85 -7.40
CA ILE A 47 7.74 -6.98 -8.15
C ILE A 47 7.10 -5.59 -8.26
N ALA A 48 6.90 -5.13 -9.48
CA ALA A 48 6.08 -3.96 -9.76
C ALA A 48 4.60 -4.38 -9.73
N LEU A 49 3.75 -3.59 -9.10
CA LEU A 49 2.30 -3.73 -9.14
C LEU A 49 1.73 -2.52 -9.89
N GLU A 50 1.51 -2.68 -11.18
CA GLU A 50 1.09 -1.60 -12.07
C GLU A 50 -0.42 -1.40 -11.97
N GLU A 51 -0.87 -0.17 -11.67
CA GLU A 51 -2.29 0.16 -11.71
C GLU A 51 -2.84 0.13 -13.14
N GLN A 52 -3.96 -0.56 -13.32
CA GLN A 52 -4.69 -0.62 -14.58
C GLN A 52 -6.20 -0.59 -14.33
N PRO A 53 -7.01 -0.11 -15.28
CA PRO A 53 -8.45 -0.29 -15.22
C PRO A 53 -8.82 -1.78 -15.17
N TYR A 54 -9.84 -2.12 -14.39
CA TYR A 54 -10.50 -3.41 -14.56
C TYR A 54 -11.40 -3.42 -15.80
N GLY A 55 -11.51 -4.58 -16.43
CA GLY A 55 -12.70 -4.89 -17.24
C GLY A 55 -13.83 -5.36 -16.33
N GLU A 56 -15.08 -5.11 -16.71
CA GLU A 56 -16.24 -5.63 -15.98
C GLU A 56 -16.64 -7.04 -16.44
N PRO A 57 -17.00 -7.97 -15.52
CA PRO A 57 -17.01 -7.82 -14.06
C PRO A 57 -15.64 -8.09 -13.40
N VAL A 58 -15.37 -7.43 -12.27
CA VAL A 58 -14.17 -7.64 -11.45
C VAL A 58 -14.22 -9.01 -10.74
N PRO A 59 -13.24 -9.92 -10.97
CA PRO A 59 -13.23 -11.23 -10.32
C PRO A 59 -13.10 -11.13 -8.79
N LEU A 60 -13.74 -12.04 -8.06
CA LEU A 60 -13.53 -12.19 -6.61
C LEU A 60 -12.08 -12.60 -6.33
N GLY A 61 -11.47 -11.95 -5.36
CA GLY A 61 -10.08 -12.16 -4.95
C GLY A 61 -9.05 -11.65 -5.96
N ALA A 62 -9.41 -10.79 -6.92
CA ALA A 62 -8.45 -10.20 -7.87
C ALA A 62 -7.59 -9.11 -7.19
N SER A 63 -6.33 -8.96 -7.61
CA SER A 63 -5.42 -7.97 -7.01
C SER A 63 -5.85 -6.54 -7.32
N ARG A 64 -6.10 -5.71 -6.29
CA ARG A 64 -6.59 -4.33 -6.48
C ARG A 64 -6.19 -3.39 -5.37
N ILE A 65 -6.18 -2.10 -5.68
CA ILE A 65 -6.09 -1.01 -4.71
C ILE A 65 -7.41 -0.22 -4.72
N GLY A 66 -7.84 0.23 -3.53
CA GLY A 66 -9.11 0.93 -3.35
C GLY A 66 -10.35 0.06 -3.55
N GLY A 67 -11.52 0.69 -3.47
CA GLY A 67 -12.81 0.01 -3.45
C GLY A 67 -13.00 -0.79 -2.16
N GLY A 68 -13.66 -1.93 -2.28
CA GLY A 68 -14.01 -2.82 -1.18
C GLY A 68 -13.20 -4.11 -1.15
N PRO A 69 -13.00 -4.75 0.02
CA PRO A 69 -12.26 -5.99 0.13
C PRO A 69 -13.09 -7.22 -0.28
N ASP A 70 -12.42 -8.27 -0.76
CA ASP A 70 -12.98 -9.61 -0.81
C ASP A 70 -12.47 -10.43 0.38
N LEU A 71 -13.36 -10.88 1.26
CA LEU A 71 -12.98 -11.53 2.52
C LEU A 71 -13.78 -12.78 2.82
N VAL A 72 -13.24 -13.63 3.69
CA VAL A 72 -14.05 -14.64 4.36
C VAL A 72 -15.05 -13.93 5.27
N PRO A 73 -16.32 -14.37 5.33
CA PRO A 73 -17.31 -13.73 6.21
C PRO A 73 -16.82 -13.62 7.65
N GLY A 74 -16.94 -12.42 8.22
CA GLY A 74 -16.57 -12.13 9.62
C GLY A 74 -15.07 -11.88 9.86
N THR A 75 -14.24 -11.82 8.82
CA THR A 75 -12.79 -11.58 8.98
C THR A 75 -12.36 -10.15 8.66
N TRP A 76 -13.29 -9.21 8.47
CA TRP A 76 -12.95 -7.79 8.29
C TRP A 76 -12.46 -7.21 9.63
N PRO A 77 -11.17 -6.81 9.73
CA PRO A 77 -10.64 -6.23 10.96
C PRO A 77 -11.45 -5.03 11.42
N SER A 78 -11.55 -4.86 12.74
CA SER A 78 -12.32 -3.78 13.35
C SER A 78 -11.68 -3.31 14.65
N ASP A 79 -12.00 -2.09 15.04
CA ASP A 79 -11.64 -1.54 16.34
C ASP A 79 -12.47 -2.16 17.48
N ALA A 80 -12.24 -1.69 18.70
CA ALA A 80 -12.95 -2.15 19.90
C ALA A 80 -14.45 -1.82 19.90
N ARG A 81 -14.92 -0.94 19.00
CA ARG A 81 -16.34 -0.59 18.81
C ARG A 81 -16.96 -1.35 17.63
N GLY A 82 -16.20 -2.18 16.94
CA GLY A 82 -16.66 -2.92 15.77
C GLY A 82 -16.66 -2.12 14.48
N MET A 83 -16.09 -0.91 14.48
CA MET A 83 -15.91 -0.11 13.26
C MET A 83 -14.81 -0.75 12.42
N ARG A 84 -15.09 -0.96 11.13
CA ARG A 84 -14.19 -1.66 10.22
C ARG A 84 -12.98 -0.82 9.85
N HIS A 85 -11.81 -1.44 9.86
CA HIS A 85 -10.61 -0.78 9.40
C HIS A 85 -10.68 -0.56 7.86
N PRO A 86 -10.43 0.66 7.38
CA PRO A 86 -10.42 0.99 5.95
C PRO A 86 -9.55 0.08 5.10
N PHE A 87 -10.10 -0.36 3.97
CA PHE A 87 -9.38 -1.19 3.02
C PHE A 87 -8.39 -0.37 2.18
N LEU A 88 -7.15 -0.83 2.13
CA LEU A 88 -6.09 -0.26 1.29
C LEU A 88 -6.07 -0.94 -0.08
N MET A 89 -5.78 -2.24 -0.05
CA MET A 89 -5.57 -3.05 -1.25
C MET A 89 -5.64 -4.54 -0.91
N GLN A 90 -5.70 -5.37 -1.94
CA GLN A 90 -5.49 -6.81 -1.84
C GLN A 90 -4.59 -7.32 -2.98
N ILE A 91 -3.80 -8.35 -2.71
CA ILE A 91 -2.90 -9.00 -3.67
C ILE A 91 -3.21 -10.49 -3.72
N ASN A 92 -3.55 -10.99 -4.91
CA ASN A 92 -3.65 -12.41 -5.17
C ASN A 92 -2.26 -12.97 -5.49
N LEU A 93 -1.72 -13.79 -4.59
CA LEU A 93 -0.37 -14.32 -4.73
C LEU A 93 -0.21 -15.27 -5.92
N ALA A 94 -1.30 -15.89 -6.41
CA ALA A 94 -1.25 -16.69 -7.62
C ALA A 94 -1.01 -15.83 -8.87
N GLU A 95 -1.49 -14.58 -8.90
CA GLU A 95 -1.21 -13.63 -9.98
C GLU A 95 0.27 -13.20 -9.96
N VAL A 96 0.82 -12.97 -8.77
CA VAL A 96 2.24 -12.64 -8.57
C VAL A 96 3.12 -13.79 -9.06
N LYS A 97 2.83 -15.02 -8.64
CA LYS A 97 3.55 -16.23 -9.06
C LYS A 97 3.44 -16.48 -10.57
N ALA A 98 2.30 -16.19 -11.18
CA ALA A 98 2.11 -16.35 -12.62
C ALA A 98 2.96 -15.35 -13.43
N ALA A 99 3.12 -14.12 -12.93
CA ALA A 99 3.90 -13.08 -13.59
C ALA A 99 5.40 -13.17 -13.31
N CYS A 100 5.79 -13.60 -12.11
CA CYS A 100 7.16 -13.53 -11.62
C CYS A 100 7.72 -14.94 -11.35
N ARG A 101 8.82 -15.30 -12.02
CA ARG A 101 9.44 -16.63 -11.91
C ARG A 101 10.01 -16.94 -10.53
N LYS A 102 10.34 -15.92 -9.76
CA LYS A 102 10.79 -15.99 -8.38
C LYS A 102 9.99 -14.97 -7.58
N THR A 103 9.42 -15.40 -6.48
CA THR A 103 8.61 -14.58 -5.56
C THR A 103 9.27 -14.46 -4.19
N GLY A 104 10.53 -14.88 -4.07
CA GLY A 104 11.28 -14.83 -2.83
C GLY A 104 10.58 -15.62 -1.70
N PRO A 105 10.41 -15.06 -0.49
CA PRO A 105 9.76 -15.73 0.64
C PRO A 105 8.23 -15.75 0.57
N LEU A 106 7.61 -15.17 -0.48
CA LEU A 106 6.15 -15.10 -0.57
C LEU A 106 5.52 -16.49 -0.73
N PRO A 107 4.33 -16.72 -0.12
CA PRO A 107 3.52 -17.87 -0.46
C PRO A 107 3.14 -17.90 -1.94
N ASP A 108 3.03 -19.11 -2.49
CA ASP A 108 2.67 -19.32 -3.89
C ASP A 108 1.21 -18.96 -4.24
N GLU A 109 0.34 -18.95 -3.24
CA GLU A 109 -1.10 -18.78 -3.39
C GLU A 109 -1.74 -18.19 -2.11
N GLY A 110 -2.98 -17.73 -2.28
CA GLY A 110 -3.75 -17.03 -1.25
C GLY A 110 -3.92 -15.54 -1.59
N LEU A 111 -4.70 -14.86 -0.76
CA LEU A 111 -5.02 -13.44 -0.88
C LEU A 111 -4.47 -12.71 0.33
N LEU A 112 -3.65 -11.69 0.12
CA LEU A 112 -3.28 -10.72 1.16
C LEU A 112 -4.23 -9.53 1.04
N SER A 113 -4.90 -9.16 2.13
CA SER A 113 -5.76 -7.97 2.20
C SER A 113 -5.22 -7.03 3.28
N PHE A 114 -5.05 -5.76 2.92
CA PHE A 114 -4.38 -4.76 3.73
C PHE A 114 -5.39 -3.73 4.21
N PHE A 115 -5.39 -3.46 5.51
CA PHE A 115 -6.28 -2.50 6.16
C PHE A 115 -5.47 -1.54 7.00
N VAL A 116 -5.83 -0.27 6.95
CA VAL A 116 -5.17 0.79 7.73
C VAL A 116 -6.16 1.34 8.73
N HIS A 117 -5.68 1.84 9.86
CA HIS A 117 -6.55 2.46 10.83
C HIS A 117 -5.83 3.50 11.66
N ASP A 118 -6.65 4.45 12.15
CA ASP A 118 -6.23 5.57 12.99
C ASP A 118 -5.22 6.51 12.28
N ASP A 119 -4.91 7.63 12.91
CA ASP A 119 -3.79 8.50 12.52
C ASP A 119 -2.43 7.90 12.96
N ALA A 120 -2.43 6.69 13.55
CA ALA A 120 -1.28 6.07 14.21
C ALA A 120 -0.41 5.19 13.29
N LEU A 121 -0.61 5.24 11.96
CA LEU A 121 0.11 4.40 10.98
C LEU A 121 0.08 2.91 11.38
N LEU A 122 -1.12 2.40 11.66
CA LEU A 122 -1.33 0.99 11.99
C LEU A 122 -1.89 0.24 10.79
N VAL A 123 -1.54 -1.06 10.72
CA VAL A 123 -1.93 -1.92 9.61
C VAL A 123 -2.35 -3.30 10.10
N ASP A 124 -3.47 -3.79 9.58
CA ASP A 124 -3.80 -5.21 9.59
C ASP A 124 -3.55 -5.80 8.22
N VAL A 125 -2.85 -6.92 8.18
CA VAL A 125 -2.64 -7.70 6.97
C VAL A 125 -3.28 -9.08 7.17
N VAL A 126 -4.36 -9.33 6.44
CA VAL A 126 -5.12 -10.58 6.51
C VAL A 126 -4.68 -11.49 5.38
N TYR A 127 -4.14 -12.67 5.73
CA TYR A 127 -3.90 -13.74 4.77
C TYR A 127 -5.10 -14.68 4.71
N THR A 128 -5.69 -14.81 3.51
CA THR A 128 -6.74 -15.77 3.22
C THR A 128 -6.18 -16.92 2.37
N PRO A 129 -6.27 -18.19 2.85
CA PRO A 129 -5.83 -19.34 2.08
C PRO A 129 -6.58 -19.49 0.75
N SER A 130 -5.88 -20.03 -0.26
CA SER A 130 -6.45 -20.38 -1.56
C SER A 130 -7.67 -21.31 -1.41
N GLY A 131 -8.70 -21.10 -2.22
CA GLY A 131 -9.95 -21.88 -2.18
C GLY A 131 -10.93 -21.49 -1.06
N SER A 132 -10.62 -20.50 -0.23
CA SER A 132 -11.58 -19.97 0.76
C SER A 132 -12.80 -19.34 0.09
N SER A 133 -13.96 -19.42 0.74
CA SER A 133 -15.19 -18.79 0.25
C SER A 133 -15.17 -17.30 0.55
N LEU A 134 -14.94 -16.49 -0.49
CA LEU A 134 -14.92 -15.03 -0.39
C LEU A 134 -16.30 -14.41 -0.61
N VAL A 135 -16.55 -13.32 0.10
CA VAL A 135 -17.67 -12.39 -0.13
C VAL A 135 -17.09 -11.01 -0.40
N ARG A 136 -17.67 -10.31 -1.37
CA ARG A 136 -17.33 -8.92 -1.65
C ARG A 136 -18.01 -8.01 -0.67
N HIS A 137 -17.25 -7.11 -0.08
CA HIS A 137 -17.77 -6.00 0.70
C HIS A 137 -17.63 -4.72 -0.13
N ASP A 138 -18.66 -4.37 -0.89
CA ASP A 138 -18.59 -3.21 -1.77
C ASP A 138 -18.39 -1.90 -0.97
N MET A 139 -17.48 -1.06 -1.47
CA MET A 139 -17.27 0.28 -0.95
C MET A 139 -17.96 1.28 -1.86
N THR A 140 -18.92 2.01 -1.32
CA THR A 140 -19.71 3.01 -2.06
C THR A 140 -19.57 4.39 -1.42
N GLU A 141 -19.84 5.44 -2.17
CA GLU A 141 -19.88 6.81 -1.62
C GLU A 141 -20.85 6.92 -0.43
N ALA A 142 -21.98 6.20 -0.50
CA ALA A 142 -22.95 6.11 0.58
C ALA A 142 -22.36 5.52 1.87
N VAL A 143 -21.54 4.46 1.76
CA VAL A 143 -20.86 3.84 2.91
C VAL A 143 -19.82 4.78 3.48
N ILE A 144 -19.05 5.48 2.62
CA ILE A 144 -18.01 6.43 3.04
C ILE A 144 -18.65 7.61 3.78
N GLU A 145 -19.67 8.24 3.21
CA GLU A 145 -20.37 9.37 3.81
C GLU A 145 -21.07 8.98 5.12
N ALA A 146 -21.75 7.83 5.15
CA ALA A 146 -22.36 7.33 6.37
C ALA A 146 -21.33 6.96 7.45
N SER A 147 -20.13 6.50 7.05
CA SER A 147 -19.03 6.23 7.99
C SER A 147 -18.52 7.50 8.66
N SER A 148 -18.43 8.62 7.93
CA SER A 148 -18.08 9.92 8.54
C SER A 148 -19.07 10.32 9.64
N ALA A 149 -20.37 10.12 9.42
CA ALA A 149 -21.38 10.34 10.45
C ALA A 149 -21.25 9.36 11.62
N ALA A 150 -20.95 8.08 11.34
CA ALA A 150 -20.74 7.07 12.37
C ALA A 150 -19.53 7.40 13.27
N VAL A 151 -18.41 7.85 12.71
CA VAL A 151 -17.22 8.28 13.47
C VAL A 151 -17.56 9.41 14.45
N ARG A 152 -18.40 10.37 14.04
CA ARG A 152 -18.87 11.44 14.94
C ARG A 152 -19.71 10.89 16.10
N VAL A 153 -20.61 9.94 15.83
CA VAL A 153 -21.38 9.27 16.89
C VAL A 153 -20.47 8.57 17.89
N VAL A 154 -19.42 7.87 17.42
CA VAL A 154 -18.45 7.20 18.30
C VAL A 154 -17.67 8.22 19.14
N ALA A 155 -17.22 9.32 18.54
CA ALA A 155 -16.44 10.36 19.21
C ALA A 155 -17.20 11.09 20.32
N GLU A 156 -18.53 11.21 20.17
CA GLU A 156 -19.42 11.86 21.14
C GLU A 156 -19.98 10.90 22.21
N LEU A 157 -19.66 9.59 22.10
CA LEU A 157 -20.23 8.55 22.97
C LEU A 157 -19.62 8.58 24.39
N ASP A 158 -20.47 8.78 25.40
CA ASP A 158 -20.05 8.71 26.80
C ASP A 158 -19.76 7.25 27.22
N PRO A 159 -18.67 6.97 27.96
CA PRO A 159 -18.36 5.63 28.49
C PRO A 159 -19.49 4.98 29.30
N ASP A 160 -20.33 5.77 29.98
CA ASP A 160 -21.44 5.32 30.80
C ASP A 160 -22.77 5.18 30.01
N THR A 161 -22.72 5.33 28.68
CA THR A 161 -23.90 5.19 27.81
C THR A 161 -24.53 3.80 27.96
N PRO A 162 -25.84 3.70 28.26
CA PRO A 162 -26.49 2.41 28.38
C PRO A 162 -26.62 1.70 27.03
N VAL A 163 -26.57 0.37 27.07
CA VAL A 163 -26.84 -0.51 25.93
C VAL A 163 -28.22 -0.20 25.34
N GLY A 164 -28.31 -0.19 24.02
CA GLY A 164 -29.55 0.03 23.26
C GLY A 164 -29.39 1.04 22.13
N MET A 165 -30.52 1.46 21.58
CA MET A 165 -30.58 2.48 20.53
C MET A 165 -30.06 3.82 21.07
N LEU A 166 -29.12 4.42 20.35
CA LEU A 166 -28.59 5.74 20.68
C LEU A 166 -29.56 6.84 20.24
N PRO A 167 -29.55 8.00 20.92
CA PRO A 167 -30.32 9.16 20.48
C PRO A 167 -29.95 9.55 19.04
N HIS A 168 -30.96 9.91 18.25
CA HIS A 168 -30.80 10.50 16.93
C HIS A 168 -31.83 11.62 16.76
N THR A 169 -31.53 12.57 15.90
CA THR A 169 -32.32 13.76 15.62
C THR A 169 -32.59 13.88 14.12
N GLU A 170 -33.55 14.73 13.76
CA GLU A 170 -33.78 15.08 12.36
C GLU A 170 -32.51 15.70 11.76
N GLY A 171 -32.07 15.20 10.60
CA GLY A 171 -30.82 15.60 9.98
C GLY A 171 -29.69 14.57 10.10
N ASP A 172 -29.80 13.61 11.01
CA ASP A 172 -28.76 12.58 11.17
C ASP A 172 -28.78 11.59 10.00
N LEU A 173 -27.60 11.33 9.43
CA LEU A 173 -27.43 10.44 8.28
C LEU A 173 -27.54 8.95 8.67
N VAL A 174 -27.30 8.64 9.95
CA VAL A 174 -27.20 7.28 10.48
C VAL A 174 -27.93 7.14 11.81
N THR A 175 -28.31 5.90 12.11
CA THR A 175 -28.73 5.48 13.45
C THR A 175 -27.73 4.46 13.98
N ALA A 176 -27.57 4.43 15.31
CA ALA A 176 -26.60 3.55 15.97
C ALA A 176 -27.25 2.82 17.16
N GLU A 177 -26.83 1.57 17.36
CA GLU A 177 -27.22 0.73 18.50
C GLU A 177 -25.95 0.26 19.22
N LEU A 178 -25.82 0.60 20.51
CA LEU A 178 -24.77 0.07 21.39
C LEU A 178 -25.19 -1.31 21.89
N MET A 179 -24.42 -2.32 21.51
CA MET A 179 -24.63 -3.71 21.88
C MET A 179 -24.04 -4.03 23.26
N ALA A 180 -24.47 -5.14 23.86
CA ALA A 180 -24.03 -5.55 25.20
C ALA A 180 -22.54 -5.91 25.30
N ASP A 181 -21.90 -6.23 24.18
CA ASP A 181 -20.46 -6.51 24.05
C ASP A 181 -19.63 -5.23 23.77
N GLY A 182 -20.27 -4.06 23.72
CA GLY A 182 -19.63 -2.77 23.45
C GLY A 182 -19.52 -2.43 21.97
N TYR A 183 -19.91 -3.32 21.05
CA TYR A 183 -19.94 -3.07 19.62
C TYR A 183 -21.07 -2.10 19.25
N LEU A 184 -20.87 -1.34 18.20
CA LEU A 184 -21.90 -0.51 17.59
C LEU A 184 -22.40 -1.14 16.29
N LYS A 185 -23.71 -1.09 16.09
CA LYS A 185 -24.34 -1.39 14.80
C LYS A 185 -24.89 -0.12 14.21
N PHE A 186 -24.64 0.08 12.92
CA PHE A 186 -25.11 1.25 12.19
C PHE A 186 -26.10 0.86 11.11
N ALA A 187 -27.04 1.76 10.88
CA ALA A 187 -27.92 1.74 9.72
C ALA A 187 -28.03 3.17 9.17
N HIS A 188 -28.25 3.29 7.87
CA HIS A 188 -28.70 4.57 7.31
C HIS A 188 -30.00 4.98 8.01
N THR A 189 -30.19 6.28 8.22
CA THR A 189 -31.43 6.80 8.78
C THR A 189 -32.64 6.29 7.99
N SER A 190 -33.75 6.04 8.67
CA SER A 190 -35.01 5.64 8.02
C SER A 190 -35.70 6.81 7.33
N ASP A 191 -35.26 8.05 7.59
CA ASP A 191 -35.75 9.23 6.90
C ASP A 191 -35.12 9.33 5.50
N PRO A 192 -35.90 9.11 4.42
CA PRO A 192 -35.37 9.14 3.06
C PRO A 192 -34.86 10.51 2.62
N VAL A 193 -35.18 11.60 3.33
CA VAL A 193 -34.67 12.94 3.03
C VAL A 193 -33.19 13.06 3.36
N TRP A 194 -32.74 12.37 4.41
CA TRP A 194 -31.39 12.48 4.96
C TRP A 194 -30.52 11.25 4.69
N ALA A 195 -31.11 10.12 4.27
CA ALA A 195 -30.37 8.90 3.99
C ALA A 195 -29.44 9.06 2.77
N VAL A 196 -28.15 8.78 2.96
CA VAL A 196 -27.13 8.77 1.89
C VAL A 196 -27.00 7.40 1.20
N GLY A 197 -27.71 6.40 1.71
CA GLY A 197 -27.86 5.04 1.15
C GLY A 197 -29.31 4.57 1.19
N GLU A 198 -29.54 3.27 1.14
CA GLU A 198 -30.91 2.74 1.26
C GLU A 198 -31.45 2.99 2.69
N PRO A 199 -32.57 3.71 2.86
CA PRO A 199 -33.06 4.10 4.18
C PRO A 199 -33.31 2.90 5.11
N GLY A 200 -32.79 2.97 6.33
CA GLY A 200 -32.91 1.91 7.33
C GLY A 200 -32.03 0.67 7.08
N CYS A 201 -31.30 0.61 5.98
CA CYS A 201 -30.41 -0.51 5.71
C CYS A 201 -29.13 -0.43 6.54
N ARG A 202 -28.68 -1.59 7.01
CA ARG A 202 -27.42 -1.73 7.74
C ARG A 202 -26.24 -1.66 6.78
N PHE A 203 -25.14 -1.11 7.28
CA PHE A 203 -23.88 -1.07 6.56
C PHE A 203 -22.72 -1.32 7.53
N GLU A 204 -21.57 -1.70 6.98
CA GLU A 204 -20.34 -1.89 7.73
C GLU A 204 -19.61 -0.54 7.82
N ALA A 205 -19.74 0.16 8.94
CA ALA A 205 -19.16 1.49 9.14
C ALA A 205 -17.63 1.42 9.29
N LEU A 206 -16.93 2.39 8.70
CA LEU A 206 -15.47 2.47 8.77
C LEU A 206 -14.99 3.27 9.98
N SER A 207 -13.88 2.85 10.59
CA SER A 207 -13.26 3.54 11.72
C SER A 207 -12.62 4.87 11.34
N ASP A 208 -12.25 5.03 10.06
CA ASP A 208 -11.70 6.27 9.51
C ASP A 208 -11.93 6.34 7.99
N GLU A 209 -13.02 6.96 7.58
CA GLU A 209 -13.44 7.03 6.18
C GLU A 209 -12.44 7.76 5.27
N ARG A 210 -11.54 8.59 5.83
CA ARG A 210 -10.56 9.39 5.06
C ARG A 210 -9.60 8.51 4.26
N TRP A 211 -9.43 7.26 4.70
CA TRP A 211 -8.63 6.27 4.00
C TRP A 211 -9.38 5.54 2.87
N ALA A 212 -10.70 5.61 2.83
CA ALA A 212 -11.52 4.84 1.90
C ALA A 212 -11.74 5.55 0.56
N THR A 213 -12.07 4.76 -0.47
CA THR A 213 -12.45 5.26 -1.78
C THR A 213 -13.37 4.24 -2.45
N ALA A 214 -14.42 4.70 -3.13
CA ALA A 214 -15.27 3.82 -3.94
C ALA A 214 -14.58 3.43 -5.26
N ALA A 215 -13.61 4.22 -5.72
CA ALA A 215 -12.83 3.91 -6.90
C ALA A 215 -11.84 2.76 -6.62
N SER A 216 -11.63 1.90 -7.62
CA SER A 216 -10.63 0.83 -7.54
C SER A 216 -9.84 0.71 -8.83
N ALA A 217 -8.59 0.27 -8.71
CA ALA A 217 -7.72 -0.06 -9.83
C ALA A 217 -7.17 -1.48 -9.67
N ARG A 218 -7.02 -2.19 -10.79
CA ARG A 218 -6.33 -3.48 -10.84
C ARG A 218 -4.85 -3.26 -10.56
N LEU A 219 -4.25 -4.15 -9.79
CA LEU A 219 -2.81 -4.24 -9.64
C LEU A 219 -2.31 -5.39 -10.52
N LEU A 220 -1.56 -5.08 -11.58
CA LEU A 220 -0.95 -6.08 -12.45
C LEU A 220 0.50 -6.34 -12.02
N PRO A 221 0.83 -7.55 -11.51
CA PRO A 221 2.20 -7.86 -11.13
C PRO A 221 3.11 -7.98 -12.36
N ARG A 222 4.32 -7.43 -12.28
CA ARG A 222 5.38 -7.58 -13.29
C ARG A 222 6.74 -7.68 -12.60
N PRO A 223 7.68 -8.50 -13.10
CA PRO A 223 9.03 -8.51 -12.56
C PRO A 223 9.72 -7.16 -12.77
N THR A 224 10.36 -6.66 -11.70
CA THR A 224 11.25 -5.50 -11.72
C THR A 224 12.46 -5.75 -10.81
N ARG A 225 13.20 -4.70 -10.49
CA ARG A 225 14.34 -4.68 -9.58
C ARG A 225 14.38 -3.37 -8.83
N THR A 226 15.07 -3.37 -7.70
CA THR A 226 15.31 -2.19 -6.85
C THR A 226 16.81 -2.05 -6.62
N PHE A 227 17.27 -0.85 -6.29
CA PHE A 227 18.68 -0.55 -6.10
C PHE A 227 19.00 -0.18 -4.64
N ASP A 228 20.10 -0.71 -4.09
CA ASP A 228 20.60 -0.39 -2.75
C ASP A 228 21.46 0.87 -2.81
N LEU A 229 20.79 2.03 -2.76
CA LEU A 229 21.48 3.33 -2.82
C LEU A 229 22.51 3.44 -1.69
N ARG A 230 22.16 3.00 -0.48
CA ARG A 230 23.02 3.15 0.70
C ARG A 230 24.29 2.32 0.62
N ALA A 231 24.20 1.06 0.18
CA ALA A 231 25.37 0.23 -0.05
C ALA A 231 26.26 0.79 -1.16
N ALA A 232 25.65 1.33 -2.22
CA ALA A 232 26.38 1.97 -3.33
C ALA A 232 27.10 3.25 -2.89
N GLU A 233 26.47 4.10 -2.08
CA GLU A 233 27.11 5.27 -1.45
C GLU A 233 28.31 4.85 -0.59
N THR A 234 28.13 3.82 0.25
CA THR A 234 29.20 3.31 1.12
C THR A 234 30.38 2.81 0.28
N HIS A 235 30.11 2.13 -0.84
CA HIS A 235 31.16 1.70 -1.78
C HIS A 235 31.92 2.88 -2.41
N LEU A 236 31.23 3.96 -2.79
CA LEU A 236 31.87 5.19 -3.28
C LEU A 236 32.78 5.82 -2.22
N GLU A 237 32.30 5.89 -0.97
CA GLU A 237 33.06 6.44 0.16
C GLU A 237 34.33 5.61 0.45
N GLU A 238 34.23 4.29 0.38
CA GLU A 238 35.34 3.37 0.65
C GLU A 238 36.38 3.33 -0.48
N THR A 239 35.94 3.40 -1.74
CA THR A 239 36.83 3.29 -2.91
C THR A 239 37.39 4.62 -3.38
N GLY A 240 36.67 5.72 -3.15
CA GLY A 240 36.99 7.06 -3.67
C GLY A 240 36.89 7.18 -5.19
N VAL A 241 36.17 6.26 -5.85
CA VAL A 241 35.98 6.20 -7.31
C VAL A 241 34.50 6.38 -7.63
N GLY A 242 34.16 7.21 -8.61
CA GLY A 242 32.77 7.52 -8.98
C GLY A 242 32.30 8.90 -8.50
N SER A 243 30.99 9.14 -8.52
CA SER A 243 30.34 10.39 -8.13
C SER A 243 29.05 10.10 -7.36
N ILE A 244 28.96 10.58 -6.11
CA ILE A 244 27.75 10.47 -5.28
C ILE A 244 26.59 11.24 -5.92
N ASP A 245 26.87 12.43 -6.46
CA ASP A 245 25.84 13.25 -7.12
C ASP A 245 25.28 12.52 -8.36
N ASP A 246 26.14 11.93 -9.19
CA ASP A 246 25.72 11.17 -10.38
C ASP A 246 24.95 9.90 -9.98
N LEU A 247 25.31 9.28 -8.84
CA LEU A 247 24.63 8.10 -8.31
C LEU A 247 23.21 8.46 -7.85
N ILE A 248 23.06 9.56 -7.10
CA ILE A 248 21.75 10.05 -6.64
C ILE A 248 20.89 10.43 -7.84
N GLU A 249 21.41 11.19 -8.80
CA GLU A 249 20.68 11.56 -10.02
C GLU A 249 20.24 10.31 -10.81
N THR A 250 21.14 9.33 -10.96
CA THR A 250 20.82 8.07 -11.64
C THR A 250 19.76 7.27 -10.90
N TYR A 251 19.81 7.25 -9.57
CA TYR A 251 18.82 6.58 -8.73
C TYR A 251 17.44 7.25 -8.83
N GLU A 252 17.38 8.58 -8.76
CA GLU A 252 16.12 9.33 -8.90
C GLU A 252 15.49 9.10 -10.27
N ASP A 253 16.29 9.10 -11.33
CA ASP A 253 15.86 8.78 -12.69
C ASP A 253 15.34 7.33 -12.81
N PHE A 254 16.03 6.39 -12.15
CA PHE A 254 15.62 4.98 -12.12
C PHE A 254 14.29 4.81 -11.40
N GLU A 255 14.13 5.39 -10.21
CA GLU A 255 12.89 5.38 -9.45
C GLU A 255 11.75 6.02 -10.24
N LEU A 256 12.00 7.14 -10.92
CA LEU A 256 11.00 7.81 -11.75
C LEU A 256 10.58 6.96 -12.95
N ALA A 257 11.52 6.21 -13.55
CA ALA A 257 11.21 5.31 -14.65
C ALA A 257 10.39 4.09 -14.22
N GLU A 258 10.66 3.55 -13.03
CA GLU A 258 9.93 2.39 -12.49
C GLU A 258 8.58 2.77 -11.87
N ALA A 259 8.51 3.83 -11.07
CA ALA A 259 7.29 4.27 -10.39
C ALA A 259 6.32 5.04 -11.31
N GLY A 260 6.81 5.61 -12.41
CA GLY A 260 6.06 6.51 -13.30
C GLY A 260 6.14 7.99 -12.87
N ARG A 261 5.46 8.89 -13.61
CA ARG A 261 5.51 10.34 -13.31
C ARG A 261 4.87 10.61 -11.94
N GLN A 262 5.54 11.50 -11.18
CA GLN A 262 5.19 12.06 -9.87
C GLN A 262 3.75 11.82 -9.38
N ALA A 263 3.67 11.31 -8.15
CA ALA A 263 2.51 11.31 -7.27
C ALA A 263 1.68 12.61 -7.38
N GLY A 264 0.35 12.48 -7.43
CA GLY A 264 -0.60 13.60 -7.24
C GLY A 264 -1.37 14.04 -8.49
N ALA A 265 -1.19 13.41 -9.65
CA ALA A 265 -1.92 13.75 -10.88
C ALA A 265 -3.20 12.91 -11.12
N GLY A 266 -3.58 12.03 -10.17
CA GLY A 266 -4.67 11.08 -10.35
C GLY A 266 -4.43 10.10 -11.51
N GLN A 267 -3.16 9.78 -11.78
CA GLN A 267 -2.75 8.86 -12.85
C GLN A 267 -2.44 7.48 -12.24
N PRO A 268 -2.51 6.41 -13.05
CA PRO A 268 -2.09 5.08 -12.62
C PRO A 268 -0.66 5.09 -12.08
N GLN A 269 -0.48 4.57 -10.87
CA GLN A 269 0.83 4.44 -10.21
C GLN A 269 1.41 3.04 -10.40
N VAL A 270 2.72 2.92 -10.22
CA VAL A 270 3.39 1.63 -10.07
C VAL A 270 3.86 1.49 -8.63
N HIS A 271 3.36 0.46 -7.95
CA HIS A 271 3.74 0.15 -6.58
C HIS A 271 4.84 -0.91 -6.55
N GLN A 272 5.55 -1.03 -5.43
CA GLN A 272 6.63 -2.01 -5.26
C GLN A 272 6.20 -3.08 -4.26
N MET A 273 6.51 -4.34 -4.54
CA MET A 273 6.41 -5.47 -3.62
C MET A 273 7.76 -6.19 -3.59
N LEU A 274 8.27 -6.47 -2.37
CA LEU A 274 9.65 -6.95 -2.13
C LEU A 274 10.74 -6.00 -2.68
N GLY A 275 12.00 -6.46 -2.67
CA GLY A 275 13.17 -5.67 -3.06
C GLY A 275 13.87 -5.02 -1.86
N TYR A 276 14.68 -4.00 -2.14
CA TYR A 276 15.31 -3.20 -1.10
C TYR A 276 14.28 -2.35 -0.36
N ALA A 277 14.55 -2.17 0.93
CA ALA A 277 13.64 -1.54 1.86
C ALA A 277 13.78 -0.01 1.88
N THR A 278 13.72 0.62 0.70
CA THR A 278 13.92 2.07 0.58
C THR A 278 12.60 2.83 0.49
N ILE A 279 12.49 3.92 1.25
CA ILE A 279 11.49 4.97 1.02
C ILE A 279 12.04 6.01 0.04
N ARG A 280 11.23 7.03 -0.28
CA ARG A 280 11.66 8.13 -1.15
C ARG A 280 12.99 8.75 -0.67
N GLY A 281 13.91 8.97 -1.61
CA GLY A 281 15.26 9.45 -1.32
C GLY A 281 16.28 8.33 -0.99
N GLY A 282 15.89 7.06 -1.09
CA GLY A 282 16.80 5.92 -0.92
C GLY A 282 17.12 5.60 0.55
N HIS A 283 16.35 6.15 1.47
CA HIS A 283 16.49 5.89 2.90
C HIS A 283 16.03 4.46 3.23
N ASP A 284 16.91 3.67 3.84
CA ASP A 284 16.62 2.30 4.26
C ASP A 284 15.77 2.29 5.54
N CYS A 285 14.51 1.89 5.42
CA CYS A 285 13.53 1.95 6.49
C CYS A 285 13.53 0.72 7.44
N ARG A 286 14.50 -0.20 7.31
CA ARG A 286 14.59 -1.39 8.17
C ARG A 286 14.89 -1.07 9.62
N VAL A 287 15.61 0.02 9.89
CA VAL A 287 15.93 0.44 11.25
C VAL A 287 14.67 0.89 11.97
N GLU A 288 13.84 1.71 11.31
CA GLU A 288 12.56 2.20 11.81
C GLU A 288 11.60 1.04 12.10
N ALA A 289 11.55 0.05 11.20
CA ALA A 289 10.73 -1.14 11.41
C ALA A 289 11.16 -1.93 12.65
N ALA A 290 12.48 -2.11 12.84
CA ALA A 290 13.02 -2.80 14.02
C ALA A 290 12.78 -2.02 15.31
N GLU A 291 12.92 -0.69 15.29
CA GLU A 291 12.65 0.18 16.44
C GLU A 291 11.16 0.17 16.83
N ASP A 292 10.24 0.28 15.86
CA ASP A 292 8.80 0.19 16.08
C ASP A 292 8.41 -1.19 16.66
N ALA A 293 9.01 -2.27 16.15
CA ALA A 293 8.80 -3.60 16.68
C ALA A 293 9.23 -3.76 18.14
N LEU A 294 10.38 -3.19 18.52
CA LEU A 294 10.82 -3.16 19.91
C LEU A 294 9.89 -2.32 20.79
N PHE A 295 9.39 -1.19 20.28
CA PHE A 295 8.41 -0.36 20.97
C PHE A 295 7.10 -1.10 21.24
N ARG A 296 6.65 -1.94 20.29
CA ARG A 296 5.49 -2.85 20.43
C ARG A 296 5.76 -4.07 21.32
N GLY A 297 6.99 -4.27 21.78
CA GLY A 297 7.39 -5.37 22.65
C GLY A 297 7.79 -6.67 21.92
N TRP A 298 7.98 -6.64 20.60
CA TRP A 298 8.47 -7.77 19.82
C TRP A 298 10.00 -7.87 19.91
N SER A 299 10.49 -8.28 21.08
CA SER A 299 11.92 -8.33 21.39
C SER A 299 12.76 -9.20 20.43
N ASP A 300 12.14 -10.15 19.73
CA ASP A 300 12.78 -11.03 18.74
C ASP A 300 12.95 -10.38 17.36
N LEU A 301 12.38 -9.19 17.12
CA LEU A 301 12.37 -8.51 15.83
C LEU A 301 13.18 -7.21 15.80
N GLY A 302 14.09 -7.02 16.76
CA GLY A 302 14.96 -5.85 16.85
C GLY A 302 16.15 -5.83 15.89
N ASP A 303 16.31 -6.84 15.02
CA ASP A 303 17.35 -6.86 13.98
C ASP A 303 16.80 -6.28 12.67
N PRO A 304 17.31 -5.12 12.19
CA PRO A 304 16.89 -4.55 10.91
C PRO A 304 17.00 -5.53 9.73
N MET A 305 17.97 -6.44 9.74
CA MET A 305 18.16 -7.40 8.65
C MET A 305 17.10 -8.52 8.62
N ALA A 306 16.28 -8.63 9.66
CA ALA A 306 15.14 -9.55 9.70
C ALA A 306 13.91 -9.03 8.95
N TRP A 307 13.95 -7.79 8.46
CA TRP A 307 12.82 -7.10 7.83
C TRP A 307 12.96 -6.99 6.31
N ILE A 308 11.83 -7.03 5.62
CA ILE A 308 11.71 -6.80 4.18
C ILE A 308 10.45 -5.98 3.89
N ILE A 309 10.47 -5.18 2.81
CA ILE A 309 9.24 -4.56 2.30
C ILE A 309 8.28 -5.66 1.84
N LEU A 310 7.07 -5.66 2.41
CA LEU A 310 5.96 -6.40 1.83
C LEU A 310 5.40 -5.61 0.66
N VAL A 311 5.03 -4.34 0.86
CA VAL A 311 4.59 -3.45 -0.22
C VAL A 311 4.94 -1.99 0.09
N ARG A 312 5.29 -1.22 -0.93
CA ARG A 312 5.46 0.24 -0.90
C ARG A 312 4.49 0.87 -1.89
N LEU A 313 3.73 1.86 -1.42
CA LEU A 313 2.66 2.53 -2.13
C LEU A 313 2.96 4.01 -2.25
N PRO A 314 3.39 4.50 -3.43
CA PRO A 314 3.46 5.92 -3.69
C PRO A 314 2.07 6.59 -3.56
N ALA A 315 2.04 7.81 -3.03
CA ALA A 315 0.83 8.62 -3.00
C ALA A 315 0.34 8.96 -4.41
N GLY A 316 -0.93 9.37 -4.54
CA GLY A 316 -1.46 9.88 -5.80
C GLY A 316 -1.84 8.79 -6.82
N SER A 317 -2.31 7.65 -6.32
CA SER A 317 -2.99 6.58 -7.05
C SER A 317 -4.10 7.11 -7.96
N SER A 318 -4.43 6.36 -9.02
CA SER A 318 -5.60 6.61 -9.89
C SER A 318 -6.94 6.52 -9.14
N THR A 319 -6.95 5.96 -7.93
CA THR A 319 -8.14 5.93 -7.06
C THR A 319 -8.36 7.24 -6.29
N GLY A 320 -7.54 8.28 -6.53
CA GLY A 320 -7.67 9.60 -5.91
C GLY A 320 -7.18 9.67 -4.46
N ARG A 321 -6.53 8.62 -3.96
CA ARG A 321 -6.05 8.56 -2.57
C ARG A 321 -4.82 9.44 -2.37
N VAL A 322 -4.83 10.16 -1.26
CA VAL A 322 -3.70 10.93 -0.74
C VAL A 322 -3.40 10.45 0.67
N PHE A 323 -2.12 10.36 1.03
CA PHE A 323 -1.66 9.88 2.34
C PHE A 323 -1.21 11.07 3.19
N TRP A 324 -2.08 12.07 3.33
CA TRP A 324 -1.74 13.37 3.93
C TRP A 324 -0.53 14.03 3.24
N ASP A 325 0.54 14.30 3.98
CA ASP A 325 1.83 14.80 3.50
C ASP A 325 2.86 13.68 3.26
N ALA A 326 2.53 12.42 3.52
CA ALA A 326 3.40 11.29 3.22
C ALA A 326 3.53 11.10 1.70
N SER A 327 4.77 10.94 1.24
CA SER A 327 5.08 10.68 -0.16
C SER A 327 4.78 9.24 -0.54
N ASP A 328 5.03 8.31 0.38
CA ASP A 328 4.73 6.90 0.25
C ASP A 328 4.32 6.26 1.59
N LEU A 329 3.64 5.13 1.48
CA LEU A 329 3.38 4.22 2.59
C LEU A 329 4.14 2.93 2.37
N VAL A 330 4.84 2.45 3.41
CA VAL A 330 5.62 1.23 3.34
C VAL A 330 5.16 0.26 4.41
N ILE A 331 4.75 -0.92 3.97
CA ILE A 331 4.37 -2.02 4.85
C ILE A 331 5.53 -2.99 4.88
N MET A 332 6.12 -3.15 6.06
CA MET A 332 7.24 -4.04 6.31
C MET A 332 6.76 -5.32 7.00
N VAL A 333 7.43 -6.43 6.72
CA VAL A 333 7.14 -7.74 7.33
C VAL A 333 8.43 -8.43 7.74
N PRO A 334 8.45 -9.18 8.86
CA PRO A 334 9.58 -10.05 9.17
C PRO A 334 9.71 -11.16 8.12
N VAL A 335 10.92 -11.41 7.65
CA VAL A 335 11.20 -12.43 6.61
C VAL A 335 10.74 -13.82 7.06
N ALA A 336 10.93 -14.15 8.34
CA ALA A 336 10.50 -15.43 8.91
C ALA A 336 8.97 -15.59 8.97
N ASP A 337 8.24 -14.49 9.14
CA ASP A 337 6.79 -14.48 9.22
C ASP A 337 6.15 -14.66 7.85
N LEU A 338 6.77 -14.08 6.81
CA LEU A 338 6.34 -14.25 5.43
C LEU A 338 6.34 -15.73 5.01
N ALA A 339 7.38 -16.48 5.40
CA ALA A 339 7.52 -17.91 5.12
C ALA A 339 6.48 -18.77 5.88
N THR A 340 6.04 -18.31 7.05
CA THR A 340 5.06 -19.02 7.89
C THR A 340 3.64 -18.51 7.72
N LYS A 341 3.40 -17.58 6.77
CA LYS A 341 2.11 -16.94 6.50
C LYS A 341 1.54 -16.21 7.72
N ARG A 342 2.44 -15.66 8.53
CA ARG A 342 2.13 -14.87 9.71
C ARG A 342 2.20 -13.40 9.33
N PHE A 343 1.16 -12.63 9.65
CA PHE A 343 1.03 -11.24 9.19
C PHE A 343 0.55 -10.26 10.28
N ASP A 344 0.31 -10.74 11.51
CA ASP A 344 -0.03 -9.94 12.69
C ASP A 344 1.13 -9.09 13.22
N ARG A 345 2.33 -9.22 12.62
CA ARG A 345 3.54 -8.47 12.99
C ARG A 345 4.07 -7.57 11.87
N CYS A 346 3.20 -7.18 10.94
CA CYS A 346 3.54 -6.15 9.95
C CYS A 346 3.58 -4.78 10.62
N VAL A 347 4.41 -3.88 10.07
CA VAL A 347 4.46 -2.47 10.49
C VAL A 347 4.23 -1.59 9.27
N LEU A 348 3.57 -0.45 9.48
CA LEU A 348 3.32 0.57 8.47
C LEU A 348 4.16 1.80 8.79
N LEU A 349 4.93 2.24 7.81
CA LEU A 349 5.79 3.41 7.86
C LEU A 349 5.33 4.41 6.80
N SER A 350 5.54 5.69 7.07
CA SER A 350 5.37 6.77 6.10
C SER A 350 6.75 7.30 5.68
N GLY A 351 6.94 7.56 4.38
CA GLY A 351 8.17 8.18 3.87
C GLY A 351 7.96 9.48 3.10
#